data_AF-A0A6N6M3Y1-F1
#
_entry.id   AF-A0A6N6M3Y1-F1
#
_cell.length_a   1.000
_cell.length_b   1.000
_cell.length_c   1.000
_cell.angle_alpha   90.00
_cell.angle_beta   90.00
_cell.angle_gamma   90.00
#
_symmetry.space_group_name_H-M   'P 1'
#
loop_
_entity.id
_entity.type
_entity.pdbx_description
1 polymer ?
#
loop_
_entity_poly.entity_id
_entity_poly.type
_entity_poly.pdbx_seq_one_letter_code
_entity_poly.pdbx_strand_id
1 'polypeptide(L)'
;MPQLDTTNPDHFIYQNDLLRIEILGGIKIEGLDRLRATLKAALPESPRPPIRHNLDLYNDNQLEKFIRKAAQKLELGTSVIAASLSEITAQLEGYRLEQLKKQQPEEEKPKPLSQKAKEQAKAYASKPQLVKRTMSDLQQTGIIGETTNSMILHIAMSSRQCPDPLSVICLARSGAGKSYLMEKVAACFPTEDLLENTQFTENSFYYFKREEIRGKVFLVEDLDGAQAVLYPIRELQSKKRISKTVTMKDKSGQLRTITLIVEGPVSVIGCTTKEKIYEDNANRSILIYLDNSKEQDHKILDYQKKLKANLIDKNKETQLREKLQNVQRILQPVKIVNPYALLIDLPKEVFKPRRTMGLLLNFIEAITFYHQHQREQQADKETGEVFIETTPEDIQWAFKLLRETLFRKSDELSGACRSFYEWVRSPDRQFKNRKFYASDIRKEKRIAPRTLQRYLKELTEYNRLKIVGGKKHGNGYQYELNPKPENENLPGVIDEQISKVLKAVEAEHKKRQGTKRKRKK
;
A
#
# COMPACT_ATOMS: atom_id res chain seq x y z
N MET A 1 22.52 -36.98 30.15
CA MET A 1 23.37 -36.41 29.08
C MET A 1 23.96 -35.13 29.60
N PRO A 2 25.27 -34.90 29.44
CA PRO A 2 25.91 -33.63 29.80
C PRO A 2 25.25 -32.47 29.05
N GLN A 3 24.87 -31.41 29.77
CA GLN A 3 24.12 -30.27 29.23
C GLN A 3 24.99 -29.02 29.27
N LEU A 4 24.93 -28.23 28.19
CA LEU A 4 25.57 -26.94 28.05
C LEU A 4 24.83 -25.92 28.90
N ASP A 5 25.51 -25.37 29.90
CA ASP A 5 25.02 -24.24 30.66
C ASP A 5 25.20 -22.95 29.84
N THR A 6 24.06 -22.33 29.49
CA THR A 6 23.99 -21.07 28.74
C THR A 6 23.39 -19.93 29.56
N THR A 7 23.39 -20.02 30.89
CA THR A 7 22.85 -18.97 31.78
C THR A 7 23.58 -17.64 31.62
N ASN A 8 24.89 -17.67 31.38
CA ASN A 8 25.70 -16.50 31.06
C ASN A 8 25.97 -16.42 29.54
N PRO A 9 25.47 -15.39 28.81
CA PRO A 9 25.67 -15.27 27.37
C PRO A 9 27.14 -15.10 26.94
N ASP A 10 28.01 -14.63 27.84
CA ASP A 10 29.44 -14.43 27.59
C ASP A 10 30.31 -15.61 28.06
N HIS A 11 29.71 -16.62 28.70
CA HIS A 11 30.44 -17.76 29.25
C HIS A 11 29.57 -19.01 29.28
N PHE A 12 29.81 -19.94 28.35
CA PHE A 12 29.12 -21.23 28.35
C PHE A 12 29.98 -22.33 28.96
N ILE A 13 29.35 -23.25 29.68
CA ILE A 13 30.05 -24.32 30.37
C ILE A 13 29.45 -25.66 29.94
N TYR A 14 30.29 -26.52 29.38
CA TYR A 14 29.98 -27.90 29.08
C TYR A 14 30.83 -28.79 29.96
N GLN A 15 30.23 -29.74 30.67
CA GLN A 15 30.96 -30.67 31.51
C GLN A 15 30.36 -32.07 31.39
N ASN A 16 31.23 -33.05 31.13
CA ASN A 16 30.94 -34.47 31.31
C ASN A 16 31.92 -35.06 32.35
N ASP A 17 31.83 -36.37 32.58
CA ASP A 17 32.62 -37.06 33.61
C ASP A 17 34.14 -36.95 33.40
N LEU A 18 34.58 -36.67 32.16
CA LEU A 18 35.98 -36.74 31.75
C LEU A 18 36.57 -35.37 31.40
N LEU A 19 35.75 -34.40 30.98
CA LEU A 19 36.20 -33.15 30.39
C LEU A 19 35.24 -32.00 30.72
N ARG A 20 35.82 -30.87 31.11
CA ARG A 20 35.15 -29.58 31.24
C ARG A 20 35.63 -28.64 30.12
N ILE A 21 34.70 -28.18 29.29
CA ILE A 21 34.94 -27.23 28.21
C ILE A 21 34.16 -25.94 28.53
N GLU A 22 34.88 -24.83 28.65
CA GLU A 22 34.28 -23.51 28.77
C GLU A 22 34.44 -22.74 27.46
N ILE A 23 33.41 -21.99 27.06
CA ILE A 23 33.43 -21.10 25.90
C ILE A 23 33.49 -19.67 26.40
N LEU A 24 34.59 -18.99 26.12
CA LEU A 24 34.87 -17.64 26.58
C LEU A 24 34.43 -16.61 25.54
N GLY A 25 33.59 -15.65 25.95
CA GLY A 25 33.09 -14.57 25.09
C GLY A 25 31.89 -14.96 24.22
N GLY A 26 31.18 -16.04 24.58
CA GLY A 26 30.01 -16.54 23.86
C GLY A 26 30.29 -16.98 22.42
N ILE A 27 29.23 -17.03 21.61
CA ILE A 27 29.30 -17.32 20.17
C ILE A 27 28.44 -16.32 19.38
N LYS A 28 28.79 -16.10 18.11
CA LYS A 28 27.94 -15.32 17.21
C LYS A 28 26.66 -16.08 16.87
N ILE A 29 25.52 -15.43 17.03
CA ILE A 29 24.21 -16.01 16.69
C ILE A 29 24.00 -16.01 15.17
N GLU A 30 24.34 -14.90 14.50
CA GLU A 30 24.25 -14.72 13.05
C GLU A 30 25.38 -15.43 12.28
N GLY A 31 25.15 -15.75 10.99
CA GLY A 31 26.14 -16.41 10.13
C GLY A 31 26.33 -17.89 10.46
N LEU A 32 25.32 -18.72 10.11
CA LEU A 32 25.28 -20.16 10.42
C LEU A 32 26.34 -21.00 9.68
N ASP A 33 27.16 -20.39 8.82
CA ASP A 33 28.22 -21.04 8.05
C ASP A 33 29.53 -21.20 8.82
N ARG A 34 29.67 -20.55 9.99
CA ARG A 34 30.88 -20.60 10.84
C ARG A 34 30.51 -20.65 12.32
N LEU A 35 31.31 -21.33 13.13
CA LEU A 35 31.13 -21.41 14.57
C LEU A 35 32.46 -21.16 15.29
N ARG A 36 32.88 -19.88 15.27
CA ARG A 36 34.09 -19.44 15.98
C ARG A 36 33.83 -19.33 17.47
N ALA A 37 34.67 -20.00 18.25
CA ALA A 37 34.62 -20.00 19.71
C ALA A 37 36.03 -20.02 20.31
N THR A 38 36.18 -19.41 21.48
CA THR A 38 37.38 -19.56 22.29
C THR A 38 37.13 -20.62 23.34
N LEU A 39 37.67 -21.82 23.13
CA LEU A 39 37.50 -22.95 24.05
C LEU A 39 38.58 -22.95 25.12
N LYS A 40 38.19 -23.27 26.35
CA LYS A 40 39.07 -23.60 27.48
C LYS A 40 38.72 -25.02 27.94
N ALA A 41 39.56 -25.99 27.60
CA ALA A 41 39.40 -27.39 27.98
C ALA A 41 40.25 -27.72 29.22
N ALA A 42 39.64 -28.39 30.19
CA ALA A 42 40.27 -28.81 31.45
C ALA A 42 39.72 -30.17 31.90
N LEU A 43 40.50 -30.90 32.68
CA LEU A 43 39.99 -32.07 33.39
C LEU A 43 39.28 -31.63 34.68
N PRO A 44 38.11 -32.21 35.02
CA PRO A 44 37.52 -32.03 36.35
C PRO A 44 38.52 -32.45 37.43
N GLU A 45 38.74 -31.60 38.44
CA GLU A 45 39.55 -31.92 39.63
C GLU A 45 41.01 -32.34 39.39
N SER A 46 41.61 -31.92 38.27
CA SER A 46 43.02 -32.19 37.97
C SER A 46 43.93 -30.97 38.19
N PRO A 47 45.18 -31.15 38.67
CA PRO A 47 46.17 -30.08 38.73
C PRO A 47 46.73 -29.67 37.35
N ARG A 48 46.34 -30.36 36.27
CA ARG A 48 46.83 -30.05 34.91
C ARG A 48 46.30 -28.70 34.42
N PRO A 49 47.15 -27.86 33.81
CA PRO A 49 46.72 -26.55 33.35
C PRO A 49 45.72 -26.66 32.19
N PRO A 50 44.69 -25.80 32.14
CA PRO A 50 43.70 -25.80 31.08
C PRO A 50 44.29 -25.32 29.76
N ILE A 51 43.76 -25.84 28.66
CA ILE A 51 44.17 -25.49 27.30
C ILE A 51 43.19 -24.51 26.73
N ARG A 52 43.69 -23.36 26.27
CA ARG A 52 42.88 -22.33 25.61
C ARG A 52 43.20 -22.26 24.13
N HIS A 53 42.19 -22.25 23.29
CA HIS A 53 42.37 -22.10 21.85
C HIS A 53 41.15 -21.41 21.23
N ASN A 54 41.40 -20.44 20.36
CA ASN A 54 40.37 -19.89 19.47
C ASN A 54 40.35 -20.72 18.18
N LEU A 55 39.20 -21.28 17.83
CA LEU A 55 39.02 -22.02 16.59
C LEU A 55 37.60 -21.88 16.06
N ASP A 56 37.45 -22.23 14.79
CA ASP A 56 36.16 -22.48 14.16
C ASP A 56 35.80 -23.96 14.32
N LEU A 57 34.73 -24.26 15.05
CA LEU A 57 34.27 -25.64 15.32
C LEU A 57 33.83 -26.37 14.04
N TYR A 58 33.52 -25.66 12.96
CA TYR A 58 33.19 -26.25 11.66
C TYR A 58 34.42 -26.46 10.76
N ASN A 59 35.62 -26.12 11.22
CA ASN A 59 36.85 -26.31 10.46
C ASN A 59 37.62 -27.54 10.96
N ASP A 60 37.48 -28.65 10.24
CA ASP A 60 38.09 -29.94 10.58
C ASP A 60 39.60 -29.85 10.83
N ASN A 61 40.33 -29.07 10.02
CA ASN A 61 41.77 -28.91 10.18
C ASN A 61 42.15 -28.20 11.50
N GLN A 62 41.33 -27.25 11.95
CA GLN A 62 41.56 -26.57 13.24
C GLN A 62 41.13 -27.47 14.41
N LEU A 63 40.01 -28.17 14.25
CA LEU A 63 39.45 -29.09 15.23
C LEU A 63 40.42 -30.25 15.51
N GLU A 64 40.95 -30.89 14.47
CA GLU A 64 41.90 -32.00 14.59
C GLU A 64 43.20 -31.55 15.29
N LYS A 65 43.72 -30.37 14.94
CA LYS A 65 44.89 -29.79 15.61
C LYS A 65 44.61 -29.52 17.09
N PHE A 66 43.42 -29.04 17.43
CA PHE A 66 43.03 -28.84 18.82
C PHE A 66 42.88 -30.17 19.56
N ILE A 67 42.21 -31.17 18.98
CA ILE A 67 42.05 -32.52 19.55
C ILE A 67 43.40 -33.14 19.87
N ARG A 68 44.36 -33.12 18.93
CA ARG A 68 45.70 -33.68 19.16
C ARG A 68 46.44 -32.97 20.29
N LYS A 69 46.41 -31.63 20.31
CA LYS A 69 47.03 -30.83 21.39
C LYS A 69 46.38 -31.09 22.74
N ALA A 70 45.05 -31.21 22.77
CA ALA A 70 44.29 -31.48 23.97
C ALA A 70 44.53 -32.89 24.50
N ALA A 71 44.56 -33.88 23.62
CA ALA A 71 44.87 -35.27 23.95
C ALA A 71 46.26 -35.40 24.58
N GLN A 72 47.27 -34.76 23.99
CA GLN A 72 48.64 -34.82 24.49
C GLN A 72 48.79 -34.15 25.87
N LYS A 73 48.18 -32.98 26.07
CA LYS A 73 48.37 -32.18 27.29
C LYS A 73 47.46 -32.62 28.45
N LEU A 74 46.28 -33.15 28.15
CA LEU A 74 45.35 -33.66 29.15
C LEU A 74 45.49 -35.18 29.37
N GLU A 75 46.31 -35.86 28.56
CA GLU A 75 46.46 -37.33 28.53
C GLU A 75 45.13 -38.08 28.37
N LEU A 76 44.26 -37.54 27.50
CA LEU A 76 43.00 -38.15 27.13
C LEU A 76 43.07 -38.73 25.72
N GLY A 77 42.30 -39.79 25.47
CA GLY A 77 42.14 -40.33 24.13
C GLY A 77 41.56 -39.28 23.16
N THR A 78 42.08 -39.24 21.94
CA THR A 78 41.58 -38.34 20.89
C THR A 78 40.10 -38.56 20.58
N SER A 79 39.64 -39.81 20.68
CA SER A 79 38.23 -40.19 20.52
C SER A 79 37.31 -39.56 21.56
N VAL A 80 37.76 -39.47 22.82
CA VAL A 80 36.98 -38.89 23.94
C VAL A 80 36.81 -37.38 23.74
N ILE A 81 37.89 -36.68 23.36
CA ILE A 81 37.85 -35.25 23.11
C ILE A 81 37.03 -34.95 21.86
N ALA A 82 37.17 -35.76 20.80
CA ALA A 82 36.38 -35.61 19.57
C ALA A 82 34.87 -35.78 19.84
N ALA A 83 34.48 -36.80 20.62
CA ALA A 83 33.09 -37.00 21.02
C ALA A 83 32.55 -35.80 21.81
N SER A 84 33.31 -35.33 22.81
CA SER A 84 32.92 -34.16 23.62
C SER A 84 32.76 -32.88 22.79
N LEU A 85 33.63 -32.68 21.78
CA LEU A 85 33.55 -31.55 20.85
C LEU A 85 32.38 -31.67 19.86
N SER A 86 32.02 -32.88 19.46
CA SER A 86 30.82 -33.11 18.65
C SER A 86 29.55 -32.80 19.44
N GLU A 87 29.47 -33.26 20.69
CA GLU A 87 28.34 -33.00 21.59
C GLU A 87 28.15 -31.50 21.85
N ILE A 88 29.21 -30.78 22.23
CA ILE A 88 29.11 -29.33 22.48
C ILE A 88 28.73 -28.58 21.19
N THR A 89 29.20 -29.02 20.02
CA THR A 89 28.88 -28.38 18.74
C THR A 89 27.39 -28.50 18.44
N ALA A 90 26.79 -29.68 18.63
CA ALA A 90 25.35 -29.89 18.46
C ALA A 90 24.53 -29.04 19.44
N GLN A 91 24.98 -28.89 20.68
CA GLN A 91 24.28 -28.07 21.67
C GLN A 91 24.37 -26.56 21.38
N LEU A 92 25.51 -26.09 20.87
CA LEU A 92 25.68 -24.71 20.41
C LEU A 92 24.83 -24.43 19.17
N GLU A 93 24.71 -25.37 18.24
CA GLU A 93 23.80 -25.27 17.10
C GLU A 93 22.34 -25.15 17.55
N GLY A 94 21.92 -25.99 18.49
CA GLY A 94 20.60 -25.90 19.12
C GLY A 94 20.34 -24.53 19.75
N TYR A 95 21.30 -24.04 20.56
CA TYR A 95 21.23 -22.72 21.17
C TYR A 95 21.12 -21.58 20.14
N ARG A 96 21.92 -21.61 19.05
CA ARG A 96 21.83 -20.60 17.97
C ARG A 96 20.47 -20.60 17.30
N LEU A 97 19.92 -21.78 17.03
CA LEU A 97 18.60 -21.92 16.41
C LEU A 97 17.49 -21.39 17.33
N GLU A 98 17.58 -21.65 18.64
CA GLU A 98 16.63 -21.11 19.62
C GLU A 98 16.72 -19.59 19.76
N GLN A 99 17.94 -19.03 19.80
CA GLN A 99 18.13 -17.58 19.86
C GLN A 99 17.66 -16.88 18.59
N LEU A 100 17.89 -17.47 17.42
CA LEU A 100 17.35 -16.97 16.15
C LEU A 100 15.82 -17.00 16.13
N LYS A 101 15.19 -18.03 16.72
CA LYS A 101 13.73 -18.09 16.87
C LYS A 101 13.20 -17.03 17.84
N LYS A 102 13.93 -16.72 18.92
CA LYS A 102 13.58 -15.65 19.88
C LYS A 102 13.80 -14.24 19.32
N GLN A 103 14.77 -14.07 18.42
CA GLN A 103 15.07 -12.81 17.74
C GLN A 103 14.20 -12.56 16.51
N GLN A 104 13.54 -13.58 15.97
CA GLN A 104 12.40 -13.34 15.09
C GLN A 104 11.33 -12.65 15.93
N PRO A 105 10.92 -11.40 15.61
CA PRO A 105 9.84 -10.77 16.33
C PRO A 105 8.65 -11.72 16.29
N GLU A 106 8.10 -12.06 17.47
CA GLU A 106 6.80 -12.71 17.54
C GLU A 106 5.87 -11.88 16.66
N GLU A 107 5.24 -12.52 15.67
CA GLU A 107 4.16 -11.88 14.92
C GLU A 107 3.14 -11.44 15.97
N GLU A 108 3.07 -10.14 16.25
CA GLU A 108 2.05 -9.56 17.12
C GLU A 108 0.71 -9.96 16.51
N LYS A 109 0.11 -11.04 17.04
CA LYS A 109 -1.22 -11.45 16.62
C LYS A 109 -2.13 -10.28 16.94
N PRO A 110 -2.86 -9.73 15.95
CA PRO A 110 -3.67 -8.55 16.15
C PRO A 110 -4.61 -8.80 17.33
N LYS A 111 -4.64 -7.86 18.28
CA LYS A 111 -5.48 -7.97 19.48
C LYS A 111 -6.91 -8.28 19.04
N PRO A 112 -7.51 -9.41 19.46
CA PRO A 112 -8.85 -9.76 19.04
C PRO A 112 -9.81 -8.67 19.50
N LEU A 113 -10.68 -8.21 18.59
CA LEU A 113 -11.75 -7.28 18.91
C LEU A 113 -12.56 -7.79 20.10
N SER A 114 -12.83 -6.92 21.08
CA SER A 114 -13.80 -7.24 22.12
C SER A 114 -15.18 -7.48 21.50
N GLN A 115 -15.98 -8.36 22.11
CA GLN A 115 -17.33 -8.67 21.63
C GLN A 115 -18.18 -7.41 21.47
N LYS A 116 -18.09 -6.48 22.43
CA LYS A 116 -18.76 -5.17 22.38
C LYS A 116 -18.30 -4.32 21.19
N ALA A 117 -16.99 -4.24 20.92
CA ALA A 117 -16.47 -3.48 19.78
C ALA A 117 -16.93 -4.09 18.44
N LYS A 118 -16.97 -5.42 18.35
CA LYS A 118 -17.47 -6.14 17.18
C LYS A 118 -18.95 -5.86 16.91
N GLU A 119 -19.79 -5.89 17.96
CA GLU A 119 -21.21 -5.57 17.85
C GLU A 119 -21.45 -4.10 17.45
N GLN A 120 -20.71 -3.16 18.03
CA GLN A 120 -20.79 -1.73 17.67
C GLN A 120 -20.37 -1.49 16.22
N ALA A 121 -19.28 -2.11 15.77
CA ALA A 121 -18.82 -2.03 14.38
C ALA A 121 -19.85 -2.62 13.41
N LYS A 122 -20.42 -3.78 13.74
CA LYS A 122 -21.46 -4.43 12.91
C LYS A 122 -22.73 -3.60 12.87
N ALA A 123 -23.17 -3.05 14.00
CA ALA A 123 -24.31 -2.14 14.07
C ALA A 123 -24.08 -0.87 13.26
N TYR A 124 -22.85 -0.34 13.23
CA TYR A 124 -22.49 0.79 12.38
C TYR A 124 -22.55 0.42 10.90
N ALA A 125 -21.94 -0.70 10.49
CA ALA A 125 -21.88 -1.15 9.10
C ALA A 125 -23.26 -1.51 8.53
N SER A 126 -24.17 -2.02 9.36
CA SER A 126 -25.50 -2.47 8.94
C SER A 126 -26.51 -1.33 8.72
N LYS A 127 -26.25 -0.12 9.24
CA LYS A 127 -27.18 1.02 9.15
C LYS A 127 -27.18 1.64 7.73
N PRO A 128 -28.31 2.19 7.24
CA PRO A 128 -28.41 2.83 5.93
C PRO A 128 -27.40 3.98 5.71
N GLN A 129 -27.22 4.38 4.45
CA GLN A 129 -26.36 5.50 4.05
C GLN A 129 -24.91 5.38 4.55
N LEU A 130 -24.36 4.16 4.54
CA LEU A 130 -23.03 3.87 5.09
C LEU A 130 -21.95 4.77 4.48
N VAL A 131 -21.88 4.89 3.15
CA VAL A 131 -20.92 5.77 2.48
C VAL A 131 -21.01 7.22 2.97
N LYS A 132 -22.21 7.80 3.09
CA LYS A 132 -22.37 9.18 3.59
C LYS A 132 -21.91 9.33 5.03
N ARG A 133 -22.23 8.36 5.89
CA ARG A 133 -21.82 8.38 7.29
C ARG A 133 -20.31 8.23 7.43
N THR A 134 -19.70 7.34 6.65
CA THR A 134 -18.24 7.18 6.61
C THR A 134 -17.55 8.45 6.09
N MET A 135 -18.07 9.07 5.03
CA MET A 135 -17.57 10.37 4.54
C MET A 135 -17.60 11.44 5.65
N SER A 136 -18.72 11.55 6.37
CA SER A 136 -18.85 12.50 7.48
C SER A 136 -17.87 12.17 8.63
N ASP A 137 -17.79 10.90 9.03
CA ASP A 137 -16.90 10.45 10.10
C ASP A 137 -15.43 10.70 9.74
N LEU A 138 -15.02 10.45 8.48
CA LEU A 138 -13.68 10.75 7.97
C LEU A 138 -13.33 12.25 8.08
N GLN A 139 -14.27 13.15 7.79
CA GLN A 139 -14.01 14.59 7.98
C GLN A 139 -13.79 14.95 9.46
N GLN A 140 -14.43 14.23 10.36
CA GLN A 140 -14.31 14.41 11.80
C GLN A 140 -13.08 13.72 12.41
N THR A 141 -12.28 12.96 11.63
CA THR A 141 -10.99 12.43 12.08
C THR A 141 -9.82 13.38 11.82
N GLY A 142 -10.10 14.64 11.46
CA GLY A 142 -9.09 15.66 11.16
C GLY A 142 -8.72 15.77 9.68
N ILE A 143 -9.51 15.16 8.78
CA ILE A 143 -9.43 15.37 7.33
C ILE A 143 -10.28 16.61 6.99
N ILE A 144 -9.65 17.64 6.45
CA ILE A 144 -10.32 18.90 6.13
C ILE A 144 -10.57 18.97 4.64
N GLY A 145 -11.84 19.03 4.23
CA GLY A 145 -12.19 18.98 2.81
C GLY A 145 -11.83 17.60 2.24
N GLU A 146 -11.54 17.53 0.93
CA GLU A 146 -11.14 16.27 0.29
C GLU A 146 -12.15 15.12 0.53
N THR A 147 -13.44 15.44 0.71
CA THR A 147 -14.46 14.45 1.14
C THR A 147 -14.61 13.32 0.13
N THR A 148 -14.55 13.63 -1.16
CA THR A 148 -14.60 12.60 -2.22
C THR A 148 -13.32 11.78 -2.25
N ASN A 149 -12.16 12.43 -2.23
CA ASN A 149 -10.85 11.78 -2.32
C ASN A 149 -10.55 10.87 -1.12
N SER A 150 -10.89 11.32 0.10
CA SER A 150 -10.80 10.50 1.31
C SER A 150 -11.67 9.25 1.24
N MET A 151 -12.88 9.34 0.67
CA MET A 151 -13.75 8.17 0.48
C MET A 151 -13.21 7.21 -0.58
N ILE A 152 -12.67 7.72 -1.70
CA ILE A 152 -12.02 6.89 -2.73
C ILE A 152 -10.86 6.10 -2.09
N LEU A 153 -10.00 6.77 -1.32
CA LEU A 153 -8.90 6.13 -0.59
C LEU A 153 -9.42 5.08 0.40
N HIS A 154 -10.46 5.39 1.17
CA HIS A 154 -11.06 4.45 2.12
C HIS A 154 -11.60 3.20 1.42
N ILE A 155 -12.33 3.33 0.32
CA ILE A 155 -12.83 2.18 -0.46
C ILE A 155 -11.67 1.39 -1.07
N ALA A 156 -10.68 2.06 -1.64
CA ALA A 156 -9.53 1.39 -2.23
C ALA A 156 -8.72 0.60 -1.20
N MET A 157 -8.42 1.19 -0.03
CA MET A 157 -7.75 0.48 1.07
C MET A 157 -8.61 -0.67 1.64
N SER A 158 -9.94 -0.54 1.64
CA SER A 158 -10.85 -1.61 2.04
C SER A 158 -10.79 -2.81 1.08
N SER A 159 -10.53 -2.56 -0.21
CA SER A 159 -10.44 -3.61 -1.23
C SER A 159 -9.23 -4.53 -1.09
N ARG A 160 -8.33 -4.30 -0.12
CA ARG A 160 -7.21 -5.21 0.20
C ARG A 160 -7.68 -6.66 0.46
N GLN A 161 -8.91 -6.83 0.94
CA GLN A 161 -9.52 -8.14 1.20
C GLN A 161 -10.31 -8.70 0.01
N CYS A 162 -10.45 -7.93 -1.08
CA CYS A 162 -11.07 -8.39 -2.32
C CYS A 162 -10.07 -9.19 -3.17
N PRO A 163 -10.55 -10.03 -4.12
CA PRO A 163 -9.68 -10.75 -5.05
C PRO A 163 -8.81 -9.84 -5.90
N ASP A 164 -9.32 -8.65 -6.27
CA ASP A 164 -8.66 -7.67 -7.12
C ASP A 164 -8.63 -6.29 -6.43
N PRO A 165 -7.70 -6.08 -5.47
CA PRO A 165 -7.54 -4.82 -4.78
C PRO A 165 -7.20 -3.67 -5.70
N LEU A 166 -7.69 -2.50 -5.33
CA LEU A 166 -7.52 -1.25 -6.04
C LEU A 166 -6.27 -0.54 -5.55
N SER A 167 -5.61 0.15 -6.46
CA SER A 167 -4.50 1.04 -6.15
C SER A 167 -4.86 2.48 -6.48
N VAL A 168 -4.36 3.42 -5.69
CA VAL A 168 -4.63 4.85 -5.86
C VAL A 168 -3.32 5.61 -5.93
N ILE A 169 -3.22 6.55 -6.87
CA ILE A 169 -2.11 7.50 -6.92
C ILE A 169 -2.65 8.91 -6.72
N CYS A 170 -2.18 9.54 -5.65
CA CYS A 170 -2.46 10.91 -5.30
C CYS A 170 -1.51 11.86 -6.04
N LEU A 171 -2.07 12.69 -6.90
CA LEU A 171 -1.35 13.72 -7.64
C LEU A 171 -1.51 15.05 -6.93
N ALA A 172 -0.40 15.62 -6.45
CA ALA A 172 -0.41 17.01 -5.99
C ALA A 172 0.94 17.71 -6.10
N ARG A 173 0.89 19.04 -6.00
CA ARG A 173 2.09 19.88 -5.99
C ARG A 173 2.87 19.70 -4.69
N SER A 174 4.16 20.01 -4.72
CA SER A 174 4.95 20.02 -3.48
C SER A 174 4.32 20.99 -2.47
N GLY A 175 4.23 20.57 -1.21
CA GLY A 175 3.60 21.36 -0.13
C GLY A 175 2.08 21.29 -0.02
N ALA A 176 1.37 20.62 -0.93
CA ALA A 176 -0.11 20.55 -0.92
C ALA A 176 -0.69 19.50 0.05
N GLY A 177 0.09 19.02 1.04
CA GLY A 177 -0.40 18.01 2.00
C GLY A 177 -0.64 16.62 1.40
N LYS A 178 0.16 16.20 0.41
CA LYS A 178 0.02 14.89 -0.28
C LYS A 178 -0.08 13.71 0.66
N SER A 179 0.94 13.54 1.51
CA SER A 179 1.00 12.43 2.46
C SER A 179 -0.05 12.59 3.56
N TYR A 180 -0.43 13.83 3.92
CA TYR A 180 -1.41 14.09 4.97
C TYR A 180 -2.76 13.41 4.72
N LEU A 181 -3.34 13.53 3.52
CA LEU A 181 -4.60 12.87 3.22
C LEU A 181 -4.47 11.34 3.32
N MET A 182 -3.39 10.79 2.75
CA MET A 182 -3.11 9.36 2.78
C MET A 182 -2.95 8.84 4.21
N GLU A 183 -2.10 9.48 5.02
CA GLU A 183 -1.84 9.15 6.43
C GLU A 183 -3.10 9.23 7.29
N LYS A 184 -3.92 10.28 7.10
CA LYS A 184 -5.15 10.43 7.90
C LYS A 184 -6.21 9.39 7.57
N VAL A 185 -6.34 9.02 6.29
CA VAL A 185 -7.23 7.91 5.90
C VAL A 185 -6.65 6.58 6.39
N ALA A 186 -5.35 6.36 6.25
CA ALA A 186 -4.66 5.16 6.74
C ALA A 186 -4.78 4.99 8.25
N ALA A 187 -4.72 6.06 9.03
CA ALA A 187 -4.95 6.01 10.48
C ALA A 187 -6.36 5.52 10.87
N CYS A 188 -7.30 5.44 9.92
CA CYS A 188 -8.63 4.85 10.09
C CYS A 188 -8.67 3.35 9.75
N PHE A 189 -7.53 2.73 9.42
CA PHE A 189 -7.36 1.30 9.17
C PHE A 189 -6.54 0.64 10.28
N PRO A 190 -6.71 -0.66 10.50
CA PRO A 190 -5.96 -1.40 11.50
C PRO A 190 -4.47 -1.39 11.14
N THR A 191 -3.60 -1.09 12.10
CA THR A 191 -2.15 -1.00 11.86
C THR A 191 -1.56 -2.31 11.35
N GLU A 192 -2.15 -3.44 11.76
CA GLU A 192 -1.78 -4.76 11.26
C GLU A 192 -1.99 -4.92 9.74
N ASP A 193 -2.86 -4.14 9.11
CA ASP A 193 -3.16 -4.22 7.67
C ASP A 193 -2.35 -3.24 6.82
N LEU A 194 -1.58 -2.36 7.45
CA LEU A 194 -0.81 -1.30 6.80
C LEU A 194 0.68 -1.67 6.77
N LEU A 195 1.31 -1.42 5.63
CA LEU A 195 2.76 -1.46 5.47
C LEU A 195 3.24 -0.07 5.08
N GLU A 196 3.77 0.63 6.08
CA GLU A 196 4.32 1.97 6.01
C GLU A 196 5.84 1.89 6.08
N ASN A 197 6.51 1.80 4.93
CA ASN A 197 7.97 1.93 4.89
C ASN A 197 8.35 3.17 4.09
N THR A 198 9.16 4.01 4.72
CA THR A 198 9.72 5.22 4.12
C THR A 198 10.64 4.90 2.94
N GLN A 199 11.26 3.72 2.92
CA GLN A 199 12.08 3.23 1.83
C GLN A 199 11.88 1.73 1.63
N PHE A 200 11.51 1.35 0.41
CA PHE A 200 11.61 -0.03 -0.05
C PHE A 200 12.80 -0.15 -1.01
N THR A 201 13.54 -1.24 -0.91
CA THR A 201 14.48 -1.62 -1.98
C THR A 201 13.74 -2.56 -2.94
N GLU A 202 14.14 -2.60 -4.21
CA GLU A 202 13.53 -3.55 -5.16
C GLU A 202 13.62 -5.01 -4.63
N ASN A 203 14.75 -5.33 -3.99
CA ASN A 203 15.01 -6.67 -3.48
C ASN A 203 14.19 -7.03 -2.24
N SER A 204 13.80 -6.06 -1.39
CA SER A 204 13.09 -6.38 -0.14
C SER A 204 11.76 -7.11 -0.37
N PHE A 205 11.09 -6.84 -1.50
CA PHE A 205 9.84 -7.50 -1.86
C PHE A 205 9.94 -9.01 -2.00
N TYR A 206 11.10 -9.55 -2.36
CA TYR A 206 11.28 -10.98 -2.57
C TYR A 206 11.66 -11.73 -1.28
N TYR A 207 11.96 -11.02 -0.20
CA TYR A 207 12.36 -11.61 1.09
C TYR A 207 11.22 -11.66 2.11
N PHE A 208 10.05 -11.11 1.79
CA PHE A 208 8.83 -11.36 2.58
C PHE A 208 8.49 -12.86 2.58
N LYS A 209 7.88 -13.35 3.66
CA LYS A 209 7.32 -14.70 3.66
C LYS A 209 6.21 -14.78 2.60
N ARG A 210 5.93 -16.00 2.14
CA ARG A 210 5.04 -16.26 1.00
C ARG A 210 3.72 -15.50 1.04
N GLU A 211 3.05 -15.42 2.19
CA GLU A 211 1.75 -14.73 2.32
C GLU A 211 1.81 -13.48 3.23
N GLU A 212 2.99 -13.01 3.62
CA GLU A 212 3.14 -11.94 4.62
C GLU A 212 2.48 -10.63 4.20
N ILE A 213 2.55 -10.33 2.90
CA ILE A 213 2.02 -9.10 2.32
C ILE A 213 0.59 -9.26 1.79
N ARG A 214 0.03 -10.47 1.84
CA ARG A 214 -1.30 -10.76 1.31
C ARG A 214 -2.35 -9.98 2.09
N GLY A 215 -3.17 -9.22 1.37
CA GLY A 215 -4.23 -8.40 1.95
C GLY A 215 -3.74 -7.17 2.71
N LYS A 216 -2.47 -6.76 2.51
CA LYS A 216 -1.92 -5.52 3.09
C LYS A 216 -2.11 -4.32 2.16
N VAL A 217 -2.11 -3.13 2.77
CA VAL A 217 -2.06 -1.85 2.09
C VAL A 217 -0.64 -1.29 2.17
N PHE A 218 -0.01 -1.09 1.02
CA PHE A 218 1.29 -0.43 0.92
C PHE A 218 1.07 1.06 0.79
N LEU A 219 1.61 1.83 1.73
CA LEU A 219 1.64 3.29 1.65
C LEU A 219 3.01 3.74 1.15
N VAL A 220 3.02 4.48 0.05
CA VAL A 220 4.25 5.00 -0.57
C VAL A 220 4.16 6.52 -0.64
N GLU A 221 4.81 7.19 0.31
CA GLU A 221 4.77 8.66 0.42
C GLU A 221 5.34 9.38 -0.80
N ASP A 222 6.38 8.83 -1.43
CA ASP A 222 6.94 9.39 -2.65
C ASP A 222 7.30 8.31 -3.68
N LEU A 223 6.41 8.15 -4.67
CA LEU A 223 6.66 7.27 -5.81
C LEU A 223 7.81 7.76 -6.70
N ASP A 224 8.18 9.05 -6.64
CA ASP A 224 9.28 9.59 -7.44
C ASP A 224 10.65 9.11 -6.92
N GLY A 225 10.79 8.94 -5.60
CA GLY A 225 11.96 8.35 -4.97
C GLY A 225 11.99 6.81 -5.01
N ALA A 226 10.84 6.17 -5.20
CA ALA A 226 10.69 4.71 -5.15
C ALA A 226 10.57 4.03 -6.54
N GLN A 227 11.20 4.59 -7.59
CA GLN A 227 11.01 4.07 -8.96
C GLN A 227 11.37 2.59 -9.13
N ALA A 228 12.44 2.12 -8.47
CA ALA A 228 12.88 0.72 -8.54
C ALA A 228 11.83 -0.25 -7.96
N VAL A 229 10.97 0.22 -7.07
CA VAL A 229 9.94 -0.57 -6.38
C VAL A 229 8.65 -0.69 -7.21
N LEU A 230 8.46 0.19 -8.20
CA LEU A 230 7.27 0.18 -9.05
C LEU A 230 7.13 -1.11 -9.89
N TYR A 231 8.25 -1.76 -10.23
CA TYR A 231 8.21 -2.99 -11.01
C TYR A 231 7.65 -4.18 -10.21
N PRO A 232 8.21 -4.54 -9.02
CA PRO A 232 7.60 -5.55 -8.15
C PRO A 232 6.13 -5.27 -7.82
N ILE A 233 5.79 -4.01 -7.55
CA ILE A 233 4.39 -3.60 -7.29
C ILE A 233 3.49 -3.89 -8.50
N ARG A 234 3.93 -3.57 -9.71
CA ARG A 234 3.15 -3.80 -10.94
C ARG A 234 2.89 -5.28 -11.18
N GLU A 235 3.89 -6.13 -10.91
CA GLU A 235 3.76 -7.58 -11.01
C GLU A 235 2.80 -8.11 -9.94
N LEU A 236 2.87 -7.62 -8.69
CA LEU A 236 1.90 -7.96 -7.64
C LEU A 236 0.46 -7.52 -8.01
N GLN A 237 0.28 -6.34 -8.60
CA GLN A 237 -1.03 -5.86 -9.05
C GLN A 237 -1.59 -6.70 -10.21
N SER A 238 -0.74 -7.15 -11.13
CA SER A 238 -1.20 -7.81 -12.36
C SER A 238 -1.30 -9.34 -12.21
N LYS A 239 -0.35 -9.96 -11.52
CA LYS A 239 -0.22 -11.43 -11.38
C LYS A 239 -0.56 -11.94 -9.99
N LYS A 240 -0.78 -11.05 -9.01
CA LYS A 240 -1.03 -11.38 -7.60
C LYS A 240 0.10 -12.20 -6.96
N ARG A 241 1.28 -12.26 -7.58
CA ARG A 241 2.48 -12.91 -7.07
C ARG A 241 3.72 -12.37 -7.76
N ILE A 242 4.85 -12.42 -7.07
CA ILE A 242 6.18 -12.17 -7.61
C ILE A 242 7.09 -13.33 -7.24
N SER A 243 8.07 -13.59 -8.08
CA SER A 243 9.06 -14.64 -7.83
C SER A 243 10.43 -14.18 -8.29
N LYS A 244 11.46 -14.51 -7.52
CA LYS A 244 12.85 -14.27 -7.88
C LYS A 244 13.69 -15.50 -7.59
N THR A 245 14.41 -15.94 -8.61
CA THR A 245 15.37 -17.03 -8.48
C THR A 245 16.71 -16.43 -8.07
N VAL A 246 17.21 -16.84 -6.90
CA VAL A 246 18.49 -16.41 -6.35
C VAL A 246 19.37 -17.62 -6.05
N THR A 247 20.68 -17.44 -6.23
CA THR A 247 21.65 -18.46 -5.84
C THR A 247 22.05 -18.20 -4.40
N MET A 248 21.69 -19.13 -3.51
CA MET A 248 22.11 -19.11 -2.12
C MET A 248 23.16 -20.19 -1.87
N LYS A 249 24.16 -19.84 -1.08
CA LYS A 249 25.15 -20.80 -0.61
C LYS A 249 24.52 -21.60 0.52
N ASP A 250 24.38 -22.90 0.33
CA ASP A 250 23.88 -23.80 1.37
C ASP A 250 24.93 -23.93 2.49
N LYS A 251 24.54 -24.48 3.64
CA LYS A 251 25.42 -24.73 4.80
C LYS A 251 26.67 -25.55 4.45
N SER A 252 26.61 -26.37 3.40
CA SER A 252 27.72 -27.16 2.85
C SER A 252 28.66 -26.37 1.92
N GLY A 253 28.39 -25.09 1.68
CA GLY A 253 29.17 -24.25 0.77
C GLY A 253 28.82 -24.42 -0.72
N GLN A 254 27.93 -25.35 -1.06
CA GLN A 254 27.45 -25.56 -2.43
C GLN A 254 26.43 -24.50 -2.82
N LEU A 255 26.56 -23.97 -4.04
CA LEU A 255 25.59 -23.01 -4.59
C LEU A 255 24.30 -23.75 -4.94
N ARG A 256 23.20 -23.40 -4.27
CA ARG A 256 21.85 -23.89 -4.59
C ARG A 256 21.00 -22.75 -5.11
N THR A 257 20.34 -23.01 -6.22
CA THR A 257 19.37 -22.09 -6.82
C THR A 257 18.04 -22.26 -6.10
N ILE A 258 17.57 -21.22 -5.41
CA ILE A 258 16.25 -21.20 -4.76
C ILE A 258 15.34 -20.17 -5.45
N THR A 259 14.04 -20.46 -5.52
CA THR A 259 13.04 -19.52 -6.01
C THR A 259 12.26 -18.96 -4.83
N LEU A 260 12.46 -17.68 -4.55
CA LEU A 260 11.66 -16.93 -3.58
C LEU A 260 10.32 -16.58 -4.25
N ILE A 261 9.22 -16.89 -3.58
CA ILE A 261 7.86 -16.63 -4.07
C ILE A 261 7.11 -15.85 -3.00
N VAL A 262 6.52 -14.72 -3.40
CA VAL A 262 5.69 -13.88 -2.55
C VAL A 262 4.35 -13.67 -3.24
N GLU A 263 3.27 -13.92 -2.50
CA GLU A 263 1.89 -13.89 -2.95
C GLU A 263 1.20 -12.64 -2.39
N GLY A 264 0.45 -11.99 -3.27
CA GLY A 264 -0.51 -10.95 -2.93
C GLY A 264 -1.93 -11.53 -2.80
N PRO A 265 -2.98 -10.73 -3.07
CA PRO A 265 -2.93 -9.41 -3.68
C PRO A 265 -2.64 -8.28 -2.66
N VAL A 266 -2.19 -7.13 -3.16
CA VAL A 266 -1.82 -5.96 -2.35
C VAL A 266 -2.53 -4.70 -2.88
N SER A 267 -2.96 -3.82 -1.98
CA SER A 267 -3.45 -2.49 -2.33
C SER A 267 -2.30 -1.50 -2.24
N VAL A 268 -2.04 -0.71 -3.27
CA VAL A 268 -0.96 0.30 -3.24
C VAL A 268 -1.55 1.70 -3.28
N ILE A 269 -1.22 2.50 -2.27
CA ILE A 269 -1.59 3.90 -2.18
C ILE A 269 -0.31 4.71 -2.23
N GLY A 270 -0.14 5.52 -3.26
CA GLY A 270 1.08 6.27 -3.47
C GLY A 270 0.83 7.73 -3.77
N CYS A 271 1.80 8.58 -3.44
CA CYS A 271 1.77 10.00 -3.80
C CYS A 271 2.89 10.33 -4.80
N THR A 272 2.63 11.28 -5.71
CA THR A 272 3.66 11.77 -6.66
C THR A 272 3.42 13.23 -7.01
N THR A 273 4.51 13.91 -7.37
CA THR A 273 4.46 15.27 -7.93
C THR A 273 4.35 15.28 -9.46
N LYS A 274 4.64 14.16 -10.11
CA LYS A 274 4.70 14.07 -11.58
C LYS A 274 3.32 13.76 -12.14
N GLU A 275 2.73 14.73 -12.85
CA GLU A 275 1.49 14.51 -13.60
C GLU A 275 1.65 13.50 -14.73
N LYS A 276 2.86 13.41 -15.31
CA LYS A 276 3.23 12.34 -16.26
C LYS A 276 3.86 11.18 -15.50
N ILE A 277 3.03 10.38 -14.84
CA ILE A 277 3.41 9.05 -14.35
C ILE A 277 3.61 8.14 -15.57
N TYR A 278 4.48 7.14 -15.46
CA TYR A 278 4.55 6.06 -16.45
C TYR A 278 3.15 5.54 -16.79
N GLU A 279 2.82 5.55 -18.09
CA GLU A 279 1.48 5.23 -18.62
C GLU A 279 0.96 3.88 -18.09
N ASP A 280 1.88 2.93 -17.88
CA ASP A 280 1.57 1.63 -17.31
C ASP A 280 1.06 1.66 -15.86
N ASN A 281 1.59 2.53 -15.00
CA ASN A 281 1.18 2.61 -13.60
C ASN A 281 -0.10 3.43 -13.44
N ALA A 282 -0.19 4.55 -14.19
CA ALA A 282 -1.37 5.41 -14.24
C ALA A 282 -2.63 4.66 -14.71
N ASN A 283 -2.46 3.69 -15.60
CA ASN A 283 -3.56 2.90 -16.11
C ASN A 283 -4.00 1.74 -15.20
N ARG A 284 -3.19 1.37 -14.20
CA ARG A 284 -3.50 0.31 -13.21
C ARG A 284 -4.01 0.88 -11.87
N SER A 285 -4.05 2.20 -11.75
CA SER A 285 -4.44 2.89 -10.52
C SER A 285 -5.55 3.90 -10.78
N ILE A 286 -6.31 4.19 -9.73
CA ILE A 286 -7.21 5.34 -9.66
C ILE A 286 -6.34 6.57 -9.46
N LEU A 287 -6.47 7.56 -10.33
CA LEU A 287 -5.77 8.84 -10.18
C LEU A 287 -6.71 9.81 -9.47
N ILE A 288 -6.26 10.32 -8.33
CA ILE A 288 -6.95 11.39 -7.62
C ILE A 288 -6.06 12.64 -7.58
N TYR A 289 -6.68 13.80 -7.73
CA TYR A 289 -6.02 15.09 -7.71
C TYR A 289 -6.45 15.81 -6.45
N LEU A 290 -5.49 16.30 -5.68
CA LEU A 290 -5.82 17.08 -4.49
C LEU A 290 -6.30 18.48 -4.89
N ASP A 291 -7.22 19.01 -4.10
CA ASP A 291 -7.74 20.34 -4.22
C ASP A 291 -6.67 21.35 -3.80
N ASN A 292 -6.20 22.13 -4.77
CA ASN A 292 -5.21 23.18 -4.58
C ASN A 292 -5.87 24.57 -4.62
N SER A 293 -7.16 24.66 -4.33
CA SER A 293 -7.91 25.91 -4.27
C SER A 293 -7.53 26.74 -3.04
N LYS A 294 -7.69 28.07 -3.15
CA LYS A 294 -7.40 28.97 -2.02
C LYS A 294 -8.39 28.77 -0.88
N GLU A 295 -9.62 28.40 -1.22
CA GLU A 295 -10.69 28.07 -0.30
C GLU A 295 -10.29 26.87 0.56
N GLN A 296 -9.69 25.86 -0.06
CA GLN A 296 -9.18 24.69 0.63
C GLN A 296 -7.98 25.03 1.53
N ASP A 297 -7.02 25.81 1.03
CA ASP A 297 -5.89 26.30 1.84
C ASP A 297 -6.37 27.04 3.10
N HIS A 298 -7.36 27.92 2.96
CA HIS A 298 -7.93 28.66 4.09
C HIS A 298 -8.57 27.73 5.13
N LYS A 299 -9.31 26.71 4.71
CA LYS A 299 -9.90 25.71 5.63
C LYS A 299 -8.82 24.96 6.39
N ILE A 300 -7.76 24.54 5.71
CA ILE A 300 -6.62 23.82 6.32
C ILE A 300 -5.93 24.72 7.36
N LEU A 301 -5.63 25.98 7.00
CA LEU A 301 -4.98 26.94 7.89
C LEU A 301 -5.84 27.26 9.13
N ASP A 302 -7.15 27.44 8.95
CA ASP A 302 -8.09 27.66 10.05
C ASP A 302 -8.11 26.46 11.02
N TYR A 303 -8.17 25.25 10.48
CA TYR A 303 -8.10 24.04 11.28
C TYR A 303 -6.77 23.92 12.05
N GLN A 304 -5.63 24.19 11.42
CA GLN A 304 -4.32 24.18 12.09
C GLN A 304 -4.27 25.20 13.23
N LYS A 305 -4.83 26.41 13.05
CA LYS A 305 -4.94 27.43 14.10
C LYS A 305 -5.80 26.93 15.26
N LYS A 306 -6.99 26.36 14.98
CA LYS A 306 -7.88 25.78 16.00
C LYS A 306 -7.23 24.66 16.78
N LEU A 307 -6.46 23.80 16.10
CA LEU A 307 -5.73 22.71 16.72
C LEU A 307 -4.63 23.22 17.67
N LYS A 308 -3.91 24.28 17.30
CA LYS A 308 -2.90 24.93 18.17
C LYS A 308 -3.53 25.73 19.31
N ALA A 309 -4.72 26.28 19.11
CA ALA A 309 -5.52 26.96 20.13
C ALA A 309 -6.25 25.98 21.08
N ASN A 310 -6.04 24.66 20.93
CA ASN A 310 -6.71 23.63 21.72
C ASN A 310 -8.25 23.64 21.64
N LEU A 311 -8.80 24.12 20.51
CA LEU A 311 -10.24 24.18 20.23
C LEU A 311 -10.77 22.90 19.55
N ILE A 312 -9.89 21.94 19.26
CA ILE A 312 -10.22 20.66 18.63
C ILE A 312 -10.10 19.53 19.65
N ASP A 313 -11.17 18.75 19.77
CA ASP A 313 -11.25 17.59 20.66
C ASP A 313 -10.54 16.39 20.02
N LYS A 314 -9.25 16.24 20.33
CA LYS A 314 -8.43 15.13 19.81
C LYS A 314 -8.93 13.76 20.27
N ASN A 315 -9.57 13.67 21.44
CA ASN A 315 -10.08 12.41 21.94
C ASN A 315 -11.23 11.90 21.07
N LYS A 316 -12.12 12.80 20.62
CA LYS A 316 -13.17 12.45 19.66
C LYS A 316 -12.60 11.99 18.33
N GLU A 317 -11.55 12.64 17.81
CA GLU A 317 -10.91 12.19 16.56
C GLU A 317 -10.35 10.77 16.69
N THR A 318 -9.65 10.49 17.80
CA THR A 318 -9.07 9.16 18.06
C THR A 318 -10.17 8.10 18.20
N GLN A 319 -11.24 8.38 18.94
CA GLN A 319 -12.38 7.47 19.08
C GLN A 319 -13.05 7.17 17.73
N LEU A 320 -13.18 8.17 16.85
CA LEU A 320 -13.71 7.96 15.51
C LEU A 320 -12.77 7.15 14.62
N ARG A 321 -11.45 7.37 14.72
CA ARG A 321 -10.45 6.53 14.04
C ARG A 321 -10.57 5.08 14.49
N GLU A 322 -10.56 4.82 15.80
CA GLU A 322 -10.72 3.47 16.37
C GLU A 322 -12.03 2.81 15.93
N LYS A 323 -13.13 3.56 15.91
CA LYS A 323 -14.41 3.08 15.39
C LYS A 323 -14.30 2.62 13.93
N LEU A 324 -13.66 3.40 13.07
CA LEU A 324 -13.46 3.04 11.66
C LEU A 324 -12.50 1.86 11.50
N GLN A 325 -11.44 1.78 12.30
CA GLN A 325 -10.54 0.61 12.34
C GLN A 325 -11.31 -0.66 12.71
N ASN A 326 -12.19 -0.59 13.71
CA ASN A 326 -13.01 -1.72 14.12
C ASN A 326 -14.02 -2.13 13.03
N VAL A 327 -14.56 -1.16 12.27
CA VAL A 327 -15.38 -1.44 11.08
C VAL A 327 -14.57 -2.18 10.02
N GLN A 328 -13.29 -1.83 9.82
CA GLN A 328 -12.42 -2.53 8.88
C GLN A 328 -12.05 -3.96 9.33
N ARG A 329 -11.89 -4.20 10.63
CA ARG A 329 -11.58 -5.52 11.20
C ARG A 329 -12.71 -6.53 11.10
N ILE A 330 -13.97 -6.09 11.05
CA ILE A 330 -15.12 -7.00 10.94
C ILE A 330 -15.42 -7.42 9.50
N LEU A 331 -14.85 -6.73 8.51
CA LEU A 331 -15.00 -7.10 7.10
C LEU A 331 -14.34 -8.45 6.87
N GLN A 332 -15.03 -9.31 6.11
CA GLN A 332 -14.54 -10.63 5.74
C GLN A 332 -14.52 -10.78 4.23
N PRO A 333 -13.52 -11.48 3.64
CA PRO A 333 -13.53 -11.83 2.23
C PRO A 333 -14.81 -12.56 1.85
N VAL A 334 -15.48 -12.09 0.80
CA VAL A 334 -16.72 -12.66 0.27
C VAL A 334 -16.76 -12.49 -1.23
N LYS A 335 -17.34 -13.46 -1.95
CA LYS A 335 -17.54 -13.33 -3.40
C LYS A 335 -18.59 -12.27 -3.69
N ILE A 336 -18.32 -11.45 -4.70
CA ILE A 336 -19.22 -10.38 -5.11
C ILE A 336 -19.68 -10.68 -6.52
N VAL A 337 -20.99 -10.63 -6.73
CA VAL A 337 -21.61 -10.81 -8.04
C VAL A 337 -22.30 -9.52 -8.41
N ASN A 338 -21.87 -8.91 -9.51
CA ASN A 338 -22.54 -7.73 -10.06
C ASN A 338 -23.53 -8.14 -11.16
N PRO A 339 -24.83 -8.28 -10.86
CA PRO A 339 -25.82 -8.66 -11.86
C PRO A 339 -26.07 -7.59 -12.93
N TYR A 340 -25.57 -6.37 -12.74
CA TYR A 340 -25.73 -5.26 -13.65
C TYR A 340 -24.48 -4.97 -14.48
N ALA A 341 -23.42 -5.79 -14.35
CA ALA A 341 -22.14 -5.59 -15.04
C ALA A 341 -22.31 -5.36 -16.56
N LEU A 342 -23.20 -6.11 -17.20
CA LEU A 342 -23.47 -6.03 -18.64
C LEU A 342 -24.20 -4.74 -19.07
N LEU A 343 -24.73 -3.96 -18.13
CA LEU A 343 -25.39 -2.68 -18.40
C LEU A 343 -24.46 -1.48 -18.22
N ILE A 344 -23.24 -1.71 -17.74
CA ILE A 344 -22.27 -0.66 -17.42
C ILE A 344 -21.38 -0.44 -18.63
N ASP A 345 -21.62 0.66 -19.33
CA ASP A 345 -20.83 1.12 -20.46
C ASP A 345 -20.06 2.39 -20.12
N LEU A 346 -18.79 2.45 -20.52
CA LEU A 346 -18.00 3.68 -20.43
C LEU A 346 -18.35 4.67 -21.55
N PRO A 347 -18.21 5.98 -21.30
CA PRO A 347 -18.19 6.98 -22.37
C PRO A 347 -17.13 6.65 -23.43
N LYS A 348 -17.43 6.91 -24.71
CA LYS A 348 -16.55 6.56 -25.84
C LYS A 348 -15.24 7.34 -25.83
N GLU A 349 -15.25 8.48 -25.18
CA GLU A 349 -14.16 9.46 -25.05
C GLU A 349 -13.10 9.01 -24.04
N VAL A 350 -13.40 8.00 -23.21
CA VAL A 350 -12.46 7.50 -22.20
C VAL A 350 -11.25 6.85 -22.89
N PHE A 351 -10.05 7.35 -22.57
CA PHE A 351 -8.82 6.72 -23.01
C PHE A 351 -8.65 5.34 -22.37
N LYS A 352 -8.19 4.37 -23.17
CA LYS A 352 -7.91 2.99 -22.76
C LYS A 352 -9.11 2.31 -22.05
N PRO A 353 -10.27 2.18 -22.72
CA PRO A 353 -11.52 1.74 -22.11
C PRO A 353 -11.42 0.36 -21.43
N ARG A 354 -10.60 -0.56 -21.96
CA ARG A 354 -10.39 -1.90 -21.36
C ARG A 354 -9.87 -1.84 -19.92
N ARG A 355 -8.89 -0.98 -19.63
CA ARG A 355 -8.31 -0.86 -18.28
C ARG A 355 -9.23 -0.06 -17.37
N THR A 356 -9.85 1.00 -17.89
CA THR A 356 -10.79 1.81 -17.12
C THR A 356 -12.05 1.02 -16.74
N MET A 357 -12.52 0.11 -17.59
CA MET A 357 -13.69 -0.73 -17.28
C MET A 357 -13.40 -1.68 -16.11
N GLY A 358 -12.26 -2.39 -16.15
CA GLY A 358 -11.86 -3.26 -15.05
C GLY A 358 -11.74 -2.49 -13.73
N LEU A 359 -11.12 -1.30 -13.75
CA LEU A 359 -11.02 -0.45 -12.56
C LEU A 359 -12.38 0.01 -12.04
N LEU A 360 -13.32 0.40 -12.92
CA LEU A 360 -14.67 0.80 -12.52
C LEU A 360 -15.44 -0.37 -11.89
N LEU A 361 -15.39 -1.55 -12.51
CA LEU A 361 -16.05 -2.76 -11.99
C LEU A 361 -15.47 -3.17 -10.63
N ASN A 362 -14.15 -3.21 -10.50
CA ASN A 362 -13.50 -3.52 -9.22
C ASN A 362 -13.82 -2.47 -8.14
N PHE A 363 -14.02 -1.19 -8.52
CA PHE A 363 -14.46 -0.16 -7.59
C PHE A 363 -15.91 -0.34 -7.12
N ILE A 364 -16.81 -0.75 -8.03
CA ILE A 364 -18.19 -1.11 -7.68
C ILE A 364 -18.20 -2.32 -6.74
N GLU A 365 -17.36 -3.31 -7.01
CA GLU A 365 -17.19 -4.48 -6.13
C GLU A 365 -16.65 -4.05 -4.76
N ALA A 366 -15.63 -3.20 -4.68
CA ALA A 366 -15.11 -2.69 -3.41
C ALA A 366 -16.17 -1.89 -2.60
N ILE A 367 -17.06 -1.14 -3.27
CA ILE A 367 -18.19 -0.49 -2.59
C ILE A 367 -19.19 -1.55 -2.09
N THR A 368 -19.50 -2.55 -2.91
CA THR A 368 -20.41 -3.65 -2.50
C THR A 368 -19.83 -4.42 -1.31
N PHE A 369 -18.52 -4.67 -1.32
CA PHE A 369 -17.75 -5.29 -0.25
C PHE A 369 -17.85 -4.50 1.05
N TYR A 370 -17.71 -3.18 0.97
CA TYR A 370 -17.83 -2.30 2.14
C TYR A 370 -19.26 -2.34 2.74
N HIS A 371 -20.27 -2.56 1.90
CA HIS A 371 -21.66 -2.77 2.33
C HIS A 371 -21.98 -4.21 2.74
N GLN A 372 -21.02 -5.13 2.90
CA GLN A 372 -21.29 -6.56 3.11
C GLN A 372 -22.30 -6.85 4.25
N HIS A 373 -22.29 -6.06 5.33
CA HIS A 373 -23.23 -6.23 6.46
C HIS A 373 -24.66 -5.69 6.19
N GLN A 374 -24.90 -5.11 5.02
CA GLN A 374 -26.21 -4.67 4.54
C GLN A 374 -26.74 -5.54 3.40
N ARG A 375 -25.97 -6.53 2.96
CA ARG A 375 -26.33 -7.40 1.84
C ARG A 375 -26.75 -8.76 2.38
N GLU A 376 -27.77 -9.33 1.76
CA GLU A 376 -28.18 -10.70 2.03
C GLU A 376 -27.14 -11.64 1.42
N GLN A 377 -26.56 -12.51 2.25
CA GLN A 377 -25.67 -13.57 1.77
C GLN A 377 -26.50 -14.63 1.06
N GLN A 378 -26.10 -14.97 -0.16
CA GLN A 378 -26.71 -16.02 -0.96
C GLN A 378 -25.68 -17.13 -1.17
N ALA A 379 -26.12 -18.37 -1.23
CA ALA A 379 -25.27 -19.51 -1.58
C ALA A 379 -25.57 -19.92 -3.03
N ASP A 380 -24.52 -20.14 -3.80
CA ASP A 380 -24.64 -20.74 -5.12
C ASP A 380 -25.19 -22.17 -4.97
N LYS A 381 -26.18 -22.53 -5.78
CA LYS A 381 -26.86 -23.84 -5.68
C LYS A 381 -25.99 -25.00 -6.17
N GLU A 382 -25.02 -24.73 -7.03
CA GLU A 382 -24.14 -25.74 -7.62
C GLU A 382 -22.84 -25.87 -6.85
N THR A 383 -22.23 -24.74 -6.45
CA THR A 383 -20.90 -24.74 -5.79
C THR A 383 -20.97 -24.61 -4.27
N GLY A 384 -22.09 -24.17 -3.71
CA GLY A 384 -22.23 -23.86 -2.28
C GLY A 384 -21.47 -22.59 -1.83
N GLU A 385 -20.84 -21.87 -2.76
CA GLU A 385 -20.05 -20.67 -2.46
C GLU A 385 -20.95 -19.50 -2.03
N VAL A 386 -20.60 -18.84 -0.92
CA VAL A 386 -21.35 -17.69 -0.40
C VAL A 386 -20.95 -16.42 -1.14
N PHE A 387 -21.95 -15.70 -1.65
CA PHE A 387 -21.77 -14.43 -2.34
C PHE A 387 -22.77 -13.37 -1.90
N ILE A 388 -22.43 -12.12 -2.18
CA ILE A 388 -23.33 -10.96 -2.05
C ILE A 388 -23.52 -10.31 -3.43
N GLU A 389 -24.73 -9.78 -3.67
CA GLU A 389 -25.05 -9.09 -4.92
C GLU A 389 -24.82 -7.57 -4.80
N THR A 390 -24.23 -6.97 -5.84
CA THR A 390 -24.19 -5.51 -6.03
C THR A 390 -25.60 -4.95 -6.14
N THR A 391 -25.81 -3.73 -5.63
CA THR A 391 -27.06 -2.97 -5.73
C THR A 391 -26.90 -1.74 -6.63
N PRO A 392 -27.99 -1.15 -7.15
CA PRO A 392 -27.92 0.11 -7.89
C PRO A 392 -27.27 1.26 -7.11
N GLU A 393 -27.43 1.30 -5.79
CA GLU A 393 -26.80 2.32 -4.94
C GLU A 393 -25.27 2.22 -4.98
N ASP A 394 -24.71 1.01 -5.01
CA ASP A 394 -23.25 0.80 -5.10
C ASP A 394 -22.69 1.38 -6.40
N ILE A 395 -23.42 1.17 -7.51
CA ILE A 395 -23.05 1.68 -8.85
C ILE A 395 -23.19 3.21 -8.89
N GLN A 396 -24.24 3.76 -8.27
CA GLN A 396 -24.41 5.20 -8.16
C GLN A 396 -23.26 5.84 -7.38
N TRP A 397 -22.84 5.25 -6.26
CA TRP A 397 -21.68 5.72 -5.51
C TRP A 397 -20.39 5.60 -6.30
N ALA A 398 -20.18 4.51 -7.04
CA ALA A 398 -19.00 4.33 -7.88
C ALA A 398 -18.88 5.46 -8.91
N PHE A 399 -19.94 5.73 -9.67
CA PHE A 399 -19.94 6.82 -10.64
C PHE A 399 -19.80 8.18 -9.98
N LYS A 400 -20.46 8.42 -8.84
CA LYS A 400 -20.34 9.69 -8.13
C LYS A 400 -18.92 9.97 -7.64
N LEU A 401 -18.25 8.97 -7.08
CA LEU A 401 -16.89 9.10 -6.56
C LEU A 401 -15.86 9.18 -7.70
N LEU A 402 -15.98 8.32 -8.72
CA LEU A 402 -15.02 8.27 -9.82
C LEU A 402 -15.33 9.23 -10.98
N ARG A 403 -16.38 10.06 -10.89
CA ARG A 403 -16.77 11.00 -11.95
C ARG A 403 -15.59 11.84 -12.43
N GLU A 404 -14.87 12.46 -11.50
CA GLU A 404 -13.71 13.29 -11.85
C GLU A 404 -12.59 12.42 -12.44
N THR A 405 -12.28 11.26 -11.86
CA THR A 405 -11.27 10.35 -12.42
C THR A 405 -11.59 9.91 -13.85
N LEU A 406 -12.85 9.57 -14.15
CA LEU A 406 -13.31 9.21 -15.50
C LEU A 406 -13.19 10.38 -16.46
N PHE A 407 -13.60 11.57 -16.02
CA PHE A 407 -13.45 12.80 -16.79
C PHE A 407 -11.98 13.08 -17.13
N ARG A 408 -11.08 12.97 -16.15
CA ARG A 408 -9.64 13.18 -16.35
C ARG A 408 -9.02 12.12 -17.27
N LYS A 409 -9.48 10.87 -17.21
CA LYS A 409 -9.08 9.81 -18.16
C LYS A 409 -9.66 10.00 -19.57
N SER A 410 -10.46 11.04 -19.79
CA SER A 410 -10.99 11.43 -21.10
C SER A 410 -10.43 12.79 -21.56
N ASP A 411 -9.78 13.56 -20.68
CA ASP A 411 -9.20 14.87 -20.99
C ASP A 411 -7.76 14.73 -21.50
N GLU A 412 -7.45 15.37 -22.61
CA GLU A 412 -6.12 15.36 -23.23
C GLU A 412 -5.16 16.31 -22.52
N LEU A 413 -5.68 17.27 -21.75
CA LEU A 413 -4.90 18.23 -20.99
C LEU A 413 -4.40 17.62 -19.69
N SER A 414 -3.16 17.98 -19.32
CA SER A 414 -2.67 17.74 -17.96
C SER A 414 -3.55 18.43 -16.91
N GLY A 415 -3.63 17.88 -15.69
CA GLY A 415 -4.46 18.43 -14.61
C GLY A 415 -4.19 19.92 -14.36
N ALA A 416 -2.92 20.31 -14.24
CA ALA A 416 -2.54 21.70 -14.07
C ALA A 416 -2.84 22.58 -15.29
N CYS A 417 -2.69 22.08 -16.52
CA CYS A 417 -3.03 22.83 -17.73
C CYS A 417 -4.55 23.04 -17.84
N ARG A 418 -5.34 22.02 -17.48
CA ARG A 418 -6.81 22.12 -17.43
C ARG A 418 -7.28 23.15 -16.40
N SER A 419 -6.78 23.09 -15.17
CA SER A 419 -7.12 24.10 -14.15
C SER A 419 -6.66 25.51 -14.56
N PHE A 420 -5.56 25.63 -15.30
CA PHE A 420 -5.16 26.90 -15.90
C PHE A 420 -6.15 27.37 -16.98
N TYR A 421 -6.59 26.48 -17.87
CA TYR A 421 -7.58 26.80 -18.90
C TYR A 421 -8.92 27.25 -18.30
N GLU A 422 -9.43 26.54 -17.29
CA GLU A 422 -10.65 26.92 -16.58
C GLU A 422 -10.51 28.27 -15.88
N TRP A 423 -9.33 28.54 -15.30
CA TRP A 423 -9.04 29.84 -14.73
C TRP A 423 -9.05 30.96 -15.79
N VAL A 424 -8.46 30.75 -16.97
CA VAL A 424 -8.49 31.74 -18.07
C VAL A 424 -9.92 31.94 -18.60
N ARG A 425 -10.73 30.87 -18.66
CA ARG A 425 -12.12 30.90 -19.16
C ARG A 425 -13.12 31.48 -18.15
N SER A 426 -12.75 31.63 -16.89
CA SER A 426 -13.66 32.06 -15.83
C SER A 426 -14.36 33.39 -16.19
N PRO A 427 -15.69 33.50 -15.98
CA PRO A 427 -16.46 34.72 -16.30
C PRO A 427 -15.92 35.99 -15.64
N ASP A 428 -15.29 35.84 -14.47
CA ASP A 428 -14.79 36.96 -13.66
C ASP A 428 -13.46 37.53 -14.18
N ARG A 429 -12.91 36.94 -15.24
CA ARG A 429 -11.60 37.31 -15.79
C ARG A 429 -11.72 38.10 -17.08
N GLN A 430 -10.80 39.04 -17.26
CA GLN A 430 -10.77 39.94 -18.41
C GLN A 430 -10.37 39.23 -19.73
N PHE A 431 -10.08 37.92 -19.70
CA PHE A 431 -9.64 37.14 -20.86
C PHE A 431 -10.81 36.53 -21.65
N LYS A 432 -12.00 36.45 -21.05
CA LYS A 432 -13.19 35.94 -21.72
C LYS A 432 -13.61 36.91 -22.83
N ASN A 433 -13.71 36.41 -24.07
CA ASN A 433 -14.06 37.18 -25.27
C ASN A 433 -13.11 38.37 -25.57
N ARG A 434 -11.86 38.31 -25.10
CA ARG A 434 -10.84 39.31 -25.38
C ARG A 434 -9.54 38.66 -25.81
N LYS A 435 -8.76 39.40 -26.59
CA LYS A 435 -7.40 39.03 -26.98
C LYS A 435 -6.43 39.44 -25.87
N PHE A 436 -5.51 38.56 -25.50
CA PHE A 436 -4.58 38.80 -24.39
C PHE A 436 -3.17 38.30 -24.70
N TYR A 437 -2.18 38.88 -24.01
CA TYR A 437 -0.80 38.43 -24.05
C TYR A 437 -0.44 37.62 -22.80
N ALA A 438 0.66 36.87 -22.88
CA ALA A 438 1.21 36.18 -21.71
C ALA A 438 1.55 37.14 -20.55
N SER A 439 1.88 38.40 -20.86
CA SER A 439 2.14 39.45 -19.87
C SER A 439 0.89 39.81 -19.06
N ASP A 440 -0.29 39.84 -19.69
CA ASP A 440 -1.55 40.18 -19.01
C ASP A 440 -1.93 39.11 -17.98
N ILE A 441 -1.72 37.83 -18.32
CA ILE A 441 -1.90 36.71 -17.39
C ILE A 441 -0.97 36.86 -16.18
N ARG A 442 0.29 37.28 -16.38
CA ARG A 442 1.26 37.41 -15.28
C ARG A 442 0.98 38.59 -14.34
N LYS A 443 0.25 39.62 -14.79
CA LYS A 443 -0.22 40.71 -13.93
C LYS A 443 -1.23 40.21 -12.89
N GLU A 444 -2.08 39.26 -13.28
CA GLU A 444 -3.16 38.74 -12.44
C GLU A 444 -2.78 37.44 -11.69
N LYS A 445 -1.94 36.59 -12.29
CA LYS A 445 -1.52 35.31 -11.74
C LYS A 445 -0.01 35.13 -11.82
N ARG A 446 0.63 35.00 -10.65
CA ARG A 446 2.07 34.76 -10.53
C ARG A 446 2.41 33.34 -10.99
N ILE A 447 2.74 33.18 -12.27
CA ILE A 447 3.21 31.93 -12.88
C ILE A 447 4.62 32.14 -13.42
N ALA A 448 5.49 31.16 -13.22
CA ALA A 448 6.84 31.17 -13.78
C ALA A 448 6.78 31.23 -15.33
N PRO A 449 7.58 32.09 -16.00
CA PRO A 449 7.49 32.32 -17.44
C PRO A 449 7.50 31.04 -18.29
N ARG A 450 8.43 30.12 -18.01
CA ARG A 450 8.53 28.84 -18.73
C ARG A 450 7.29 27.96 -18.55
N THR A 451 6.70 27.96 -17.36
CA THR A 451 5.48 27.18 -17.07
C THR A 451 4.29 27.76 -17.82
N LEU A 452 4.14 29.09 -17.83
CA LEU A 452 3.09 29.76 -18.58
C LEU A 452 3.22 29.51 -20.09
N GLN A 453 4.44 29.61 -20.63
CA GLN A 453 4.67 29.34 -22.05
C GLN A 453 4.32 27.89 -22.42
N ARG A 454 4.65 26.93 -21.55
CA ARG A 454 4.24 25.52 -21.74
C ARG A 454 2.72 25.38 -21.78
N TYR A 455 1.99 25.97 -20.83
CA TYR A 455 0.52 25.90 -20.83
C TYR A 455 -0.10 26.57 -22.06
N LEU A 456 0.36 27.75 -22.45
CA LEU A 456 -0.14 28.43 -23.64
C LEU A 456 0.12 27.62 -24.91
N LYS A 457 1.30 27.00 -25.01
CA LYS A 457 1.64 26.09 -26.11
C LYS A 457 0.71 24.87 -26.13
N GLU A 458 0.58 24.17 -25.01
CA GLU A 458 -0.29 22.99 -24.87
C GLU A 458 -1.75 23.32 -25.22
N LEU A 459 -2.29 24.43 -24.70
CA LEU A 459 -3.65 24.87 -25.02
C LEU A 459 -3.83 25.27 -26.49
N THR A 460 -2.78 25.76 -27.15
CA THR A 460 -2.83 26.06 -28.59
C THR A 460 -2.78 24.77 -29.41
N GLU A 461 -1.91 23.82 -29.02
CA GLU A 461 -1.79 22.49 -29.65
C GLU A 461 -3.12 21.70 -29.57
N TYR A 462 -3.84 21.79 -28.46
CA TYR A 462 -5.16 21.15 -28.27
C TYR A 462 -6.36 22.04 -28.68
N ASN A 463 -6.16 23.03 -29.54
CA ASN A 463 -7.22 23.90 -30.08
C ASN A 463 -8.09 24.60 -29.02
N ARG A 464 -7.59 24.79 -27.78
CA ARG A 464 -8.27 25.51 -26.69
C ARG A 464 -8.05 27.02 -26.77
N LEU A 465 -6.88 27.41 -27.26
CA LEU A 465 -6.50 28.79 -27.59
C LEU A 465 -6.15 28.92 -29.06
N LYS A 466 -6.38 30.11 -29.63
CA LYS A 466 -5.94 30.49 -30.97
C LYS A 466 -4.90 31.60 -30.87
N ILE A 467 -3.85 31.51 -31.68
CA ILE A 467 -2.91 32.62 -31.87
C ILE A 467 -3.51 33.52 -32.96
N VAL A 468 -3.85 34.75 -32.58
CA VAL A 468 -4.55 35.72 -33.45
C VAL A 468 -3.66 36.88 -33.89
N GLY A 469 -2.40 36.89 -33.46
CA GLY A 469 -1.41 37.90 -33.83
C GLY A 469 -0.14 37.83 -32.99
N GLY A 470 0.73 38.82 -33.17
CA GLY A 470 2.02 38.92 -32.45
C GLY A 470 3.18 38.20 -33.14
N LYS A 471 4.42 38.55 -32.75
CA LYS A 471 5.66 38.00 -33.30
C LYS A 471 6.48 37.33 -32.20
N LYS A 472 7.06 36.15 -32.51
CA LYS A 472 7.91 35.37 -31.58
C LYS A 472 9.08 36.18 -30.99
N HIS A 473 9.65 37.09 -31.80
CA HIS A 473 10.80 37.92 -31.45
C HIS A 473 10.43 39.39 -31.10
N GLY A 474 9.16 39.66 -30.81
CA GLY A 474 8.67 40.99 -30.38
C GLY A 474 7.90 40.91 -29.06
N ASN A 475 6.71 41.52 -28.99
CA ASN A 475 5.86 41.54 -27.80
C ASN A 475 5.23 40.17 -27.40
N GLY A 476 5.65 39.09 -28.07
CA GLY A 476 5.08 37.74 -27.91
C GLY A 476 3.82 37.51 -28.73
N TYR A 477 3.32 36.28 -28.70
CA TYR A 477 2.05 35.91 -29.35
C TYR A 477 0.85 36.47 -28.59
N GLN A 478 -0.16 36.89 -29.35
CA GLN A 478 -1.47 37.30 -28.85
C GLN A 478 -2.43 36.10 -28.96
N TYR A 479 -3.08 35.78 -27.85
CA TYR A 479 -3.95 34.62 -27.71
C TYR A 479 -5.42 35.05 -27.58
N GLU A 480 -6.33 34.19 -28.03
CA GLU A 480 -7.76 34.30 -27.83
C GLU A 480 -8.33 32.92 -27.47
N LEU A 481 -9.36 32.87 -26.62
CA LEU A 481 -10.10 31.63 -26.33
C LEU A 481 -10.80 31.16 -27.60
N ASN A 482 -10.64 29.88 -27.96
CA ASN A 482 -11.34 29.35 -29.12
C ASN A 482 -12.85 29.25 -28.83
N PRO A 483 -13.74 29.91 -29.62
CA PRO A 483 -15.19 29.87 -29.39
C PRO A 483 -15.85 28.53 -29.77
N LYS A 484 -15.12 27.64 -30.46
CA LYS A 484 -15.51 26.25 -30.71
C LYS A 484 -14.33 25.33 -30.40
N PRO A 485 -13.99 25.12 -29.11
CA PRO A 485 -12.99 24.12 -28.77
C PRO A 485 -13.54 22.74 -29.11
N GLU A 486 -12.73 21.90 -29.76
CA GLU A 486 -13.04 20.48 -29.86
C GLU A 486 -13.27 19.93 -28.45
N ASN A 487 -14.22 19.02 -28.25
CA ASN A 487 -14.37 18.34 -26.96
C ASN A 487 -14.77 19.28 -25.78
N GLU A 488 -15.43 20.43 -26.06
CA GLU A 488 -15.82 21.40 -25.02
C GLU A 488 -16.84 20.87 -24.00
N ASN A 489 -17.71 19.93 -24.42
CA ASN A 489 -18.76 19.35 -23.58
C ASN A 489 -18.47 17.92 -23.07
N LEU A 490 -17.20 17.52 -22.96
CA LEU A 490 -16.87 16.21 -22.36
C LEU A 490 -17.56 15.94 -21.01
N PRO A 491 -17.63 16.90 -20.06
CA PRO A 491 -18.32 16.65 -18.80
C PRO A 491 -19.80 16.28 -19.01
N GLY A 492 -20.48 16.96 -19.93
CA GLY A 492 -21.88 16.71 -20.24
C GLY A 492 -22.09 15.35 -20.92
N VAL A 493 -21.21 14.95 -21.84
CA VAL A 493 -21.27 13.62 -22.50
C VAL A 493 -21.08 12.50 -21.48
N ILE A 494 -20.13 12.67 -20.55
CA ILE A 494 -19.90 11.71 -19.46
C ILE A 494 -21.12 11.64 -18.55
N ASP A 495 -21.69 12.78 -18.14
CA ASP A 495 -22.88 12.82 -17.28
C ASP A 495 -24.11 12.19 -17.94
N GLU A 496 -24.30 12.40 -19.24
CA GLU A 496 -25.38 11.79 -20.02
C GLU A 496 -25.23 10.26 -20.06
N GLN A 497 -24.03 9.77 -20.35
CA GLN A 497 -23.74 8.34 -20.38
C GLN A 497 -23.89 7.69 -19.00
N ILE A 498 -23.39 8.33 -17.94
CA ILE A 498 -23.59 7.88 -16.55
C ILE A 498 -25.09 7.80 -16.24
N SER A 499 -25.84 8.85 -16.58
CA SER A 499 -27.29 8.90 -16.34
C SER A 499 -28.03 7.80 -17.09
N LYS A 500 -27.62 7.50 -18.32
CA LYS A 500 -28.18 6.41 -19.13
C LYS A 500 -27.94 5.04 -18.48
N VAL A 501 -26.71 4.78 -18.04
CA VAL A 501 -26.34 3.54 -17.33
C VAL A 501 -27.16 3.39 -16.06
N LEU A 502 -27.23 4.44 -15.22
CA LEU A 502 -27.98 4.39 -13.96
C LEU A 502 -29.48 4.12 -14.19
N LYS A 503 -30.10 4.73 -15.19
CA LYS A 503 -31.50 4.44 -15.56
C LYS A 503 -31.71 2.99 -15.99
N ALA A 504 -30.78 2.43 -16.78
CA ALA A 504 -30.85 1.03 -17.22
C ALA A 504 -30.71 0.07 -16.03
N VAL A 505 -29.76 0.33 -15.13
CA VAL A 505 -29.54 -0.43 -13.88
C VAL A 505 -30.78 -0.39 -12.99
N GLU A 506 -31.40 0.78 -12.81
CA GLU A 506 -32.63 0.92 -12.01
C GLU A 506 -33.81 0.16 -12.63
N ALA A 507 -33.98 0.23 -13.95
CA ALA A 507 -35.03 -0.49 -14.66
C ALA A 507 -34.86 -2.01 -14.50
N GLU A 508 -33.64 -2.52 -14.64
CA GLU A 508 -33.34 -3.94 -14.46
C GLU A 508 -33.51 -4.39 -13.01
N HIS A 509 -33.11 -3.55 -12.05
CA HIS A 509 -33.34 -3.82 -10.63
C HIS A 509 -34.82 -3.99 -10.29
N LYS A 510 -35.69 -3.10 -10.80
CA LYS A 510 -37.15 -3.20 -10.62
C LYS A 510 -37.72 -4.49 -11.21
N LYS A 511 -37.25 -4.90 -12.41
CA LYS A 511 -37.63 -6.19 -13.02
C LYS A 511 -37.24 -7.37 -12.14
N ARG A 512 -35.99 -7.41 -11.66
CA ARG A 512 -35.48 -8.48 -10.78
C ARG A 512 -36.25 -8.57 -9.46
N GLN A 513 -36.56 -7.43 -8.82
CA GLN A 513 -37.38 -7.41 -7.62
C GLN A 513 -38.80 -7.96 -7.86
N GLY A 514 -39.41 -7.60 -9.00
CA GLY A 514 -40.71 -8.12 -9.42
C GLY A 514 -40.71 -9.65 -9.59
N THR A 515 -39.67 -10.20 -10.23
CA THR A 515 -39.51 -11.65 -10.41
C THR A 515 -39.25 -12.39 -9.10
N LYS A 516 -38.44 -11.84 -8.19
CA LYS A 516 -38.24 -12.42 -6.84
C LYS A 516 -39.54 -12.45 -6.04
N ARG A 517 -40.39 -11.42 -6.14
CA ARG A 517 -41.73 -11.41 -5.49
C ARG A 517 -42.69 -12.44 -6.07
N LYS A 518 -42.65 -12.69 -7.38
CA LYS A 518 -43.48 -13.73 -8.04
C LYS A 518 -43.04 -15.17 -7.73
N ARG A 519 -41.76 -15.40 -7.38
CA ARG A 519 -41.23 -16.72 -6.98
C ARG A 519 -41.42 -17.06 -5.50
N LYS A 520 -41.71 -16.06 -4.66
CA LYS A 520 -41.99 -16.22 -3.22
C LYS A 520 -43.49 -16.32 -2.90
N LYS A 521 -44.36 -16.00 -3.86
CA LYS A 521 -45.78 -16.35 -3.87
C LYS A 521 -45.94 -17.67 -4.61
#